data_AF-A0A8S1JE36-F1
#
_entry.id   AF-A0A8S1JE36-F1
#
_cell.length_a   1.000
_cell.length_b   1.000
_cell.length_c   1.000
_cell.angle_alpha   90.00
_cell.angle_beta   90.00
_cell.angle_gamma   90.00
#
_symmetry.space_group_name_H-M   'P 1'
#
loop_
_entity.id
_entity.type
_entity.pdbx_description
1 polymer ?
#
loop_
_entity_poly.entity_id
_entity_poly.type
_entity_poly.pdbx_seq_one_letter_code
_entity_poly.pdbx_strand_id
1 'polypeptide(L)'
;MNESGIALANGVLEEQYGDCDSPKAHRLPALGLESHHGSFQVDGFNRALQRGSTSSGKLARFLSLGKTSPEHRKNTAGGWDSSVSLDDMLLHSVDPIPTSLLKMPSDQATKAVKMFNSLLKFTGDAPCEVSDIQQMEIAQKLLHNGLKRAEMKDELYMHLLKQTRGNPNFESKLRAWQLFHLVASTMPPSK
;
A
#
# COMPACT_ATOMS: atom_id res chain seq x y z
N MET A 1 -1.17 57.49 -19.26
CA MET A 1 -1.88 56.37 -18.62
C MET A 1 -0.82 55.47 -18.04
N ASN A 2 -0.83 55.42 -16.72
CA ASN A 2 0.23 55.07 -15.79
C ASN A 2 0.30 53.56 -15.56
N GLU A 3 1.53 53.04 -15.57
CA GLU A 3 1.91 51.65 -15.35
C GLU A 3 1.80 51.22 -13.87
N SER A 4 0.73 51.63 -13.18
CA SER A 4 0.53 51.37 -11.74
C SER A 4 -0.53 50.28 -11.48
N GLY A 5 -0.99 49.57 -12.52
CA GLY A 5 -2.04 48.55 -12.42
C GLY A 5 -1.58 47.09 -12.42
N ILE A 6 -0.29 46.80 -12.68
CA ILE A 6 0.20 45.42 -12.80
C ILE A 6 0.88 44.92 -11.50
N ALA A 7 1.20 45.82 -10.57
CA ALA A 7 1.89 45.47 -9.32
C ALA A 7 1.00 44.84 -8.23
N LEU A 8 -0.34 44.81 -8.40
CA LEU A 8 -1.25 44.26 -7.38
C LEU A 8 -1.71 42.81 -7.65
N ALA A 9 -1.31 42.20 -8.77
CA ALA A 9 -1.61 40.78 -9.03
C ALA A 9 -0.47 39.83 -8.61
N ASN A 10 0.76 40.35 -8.43
CA ASN A 10 1.93 39.53 -8.06
C ASN A 10 2.16 39.42 -6.55
N GLY A 11 1.36 40.09 -5.71
CA GLY A 11 1.51 40.10 -4.25
C GLY A 11 0.66 39.09 -3.48
N VAL A 12 -0.09 38.20 -4.15
CA VAL A 12 -1.02 37.24 -3.52
C VAL A 12 -0.67 35.78 -3.86
N LEU A 13 0.48 35.53 -4.51
CA LEU A 13 0.94 34.17 -4.84
C LEU A 13 2.32 33.85 -4.23
N GLU A 14 2.62 34.41 -3.05
CA GLU A 14 3.91 34.19 -2.39
C GLU A 14 3.78 33.83 -0.90
N GLU A 15 2.75 33.05 -0.53
CA GLU A 15 2.57 32.62 0.86
C GLU A 15 2.19 31.14 1.08
N GLN A 16 2.53 30.23 0.15
CA GLN A 16 2.46 28.77 0.43
C GLN A 16 3.61 27.93 -0.15
N TYR A 17 4.78 28.52 -0.43
CA TYR A 17 6.01 27.72 -0.51
C TYR A 17 6.72 27.77 0.83
N GLY A 18 6.26 26.89 1.72
CA GLY A 18 6.93 26.59 2.97
C GLY A 18 8.33 26.07 2.68
N ASP A 19 9.28 26.77 3.31
CA ASP A 19 10.69 26.48 3.52
C ASP A 19 11.12 25.01 3.30
N CYS A 20 12.03 24.84 2.34
CA CYS A 20 12.63 23.58 1.96
C CYS A 20 13.76 23.20 2.93
N ASP A 21 13.48 23.10 4.24
CA ASP A 21 14.54 22.72 5.20
C ASP A 21 14.04 21.78 6.31
N SER A 22 14.04 20.47 6.00
CA SER A 22 14.26 19.31 6.89
C SER A 22 13.48 18.08 6.38
N PRO A 23 14.11 16.92 6.14
CA PRO A 23 13.40 15.68 5.84
C PRO A 23 12.86 15.07 7.15
N LYS A 24 11.83 15.70 7.74
CA LYS A 24 10.97 14.99 8.69
C LYS A 24 10.05 14.13 7.85
N ALA A 25 10.28 12.82 7.77
CA ALA A 25 9.34 11.97 7.06
C ALA A 25 7.98 12.11 7.73
N HIS A 26 7.05 12.72 7.01
CA HIS A 26 5.66 12.73 7.40
C HIS A 26 5.21 11.28 7.36
N ARG A 27 5.06 10.68 8.55
CA ARG A 27 4.33 9.42 8.69
C ARG A 27 2.99 9.63 8.00
N LEU A 28 2.66 8.74 7.06
CA LEU A 28 1.35 8.82 6.41
C LEU A 28 0.27 8.78 7.50
N PRO A 29 -0.78 9.60 7.38
CA PRO A 29 -1.88 9.54 8.32
C PRO A 29 -2.42 8.11 8.38
N ALA A 30 -2.77 7.69 9.60
CA ALA A 30 -3.49 6.45 9.81
C ALA A 30 -4.79 6.49 9.00
N LEU A 31 -5.18 5.36 8.41
CA LEU A 31 -6.41 5.31 7.60
C LEU A 31 -7.69 5.37 8.46
N GLY A 32 -7.57 5.36 9.79
CA GLY A 32 -8.72 5.35 10.70
C GLY A 32 -9.52 4.04 10.65
N LEU A 33 -8.91 2.95 10.16
CA LEU A 33 -9.56 1.64 9.99
C LEU A 33 -9.59 0.79 11.26
N GLU A 34 -9.30 1.38 12.42
CA GLU A 34 -9.28 0.68 13.71
C GLU A 34 -10.61 0.00 14.05
N SER A 35 -11.74 0.64 13.71
CA SER A 35 -13.08 0.07 13.90
C SER A 35 -13.33 -1.18 13.04
N HIS A 36 -12.54 -1.38 11.98
CA HIS A 36 -12.62 -2.53 11.09
C HIS A 36 -11.49 -3.54 11.29
N HIS A 37 -10.69 -3.42 12.37
CA HIS A 37 -9.63 -4.36 12.69
C HIS A 37 -10.11 -5.83 12.73
N GLY A 38 -11.39 -6.05 13.09
CA GLY A 38 -12.04 -7.35 13.06
C GLY A 38 -12.09 -8.03 11.69
N SER A 39 -12.04 -7.28 10.59
CA SER A 39 -12.10 -7.80 9.22
C SER A 39 -10.72 -8.15 8.66
N PHE A 40 -9.65 -7.58 9.22
CA PHE A 40 -8.27 -7.81 8.77
C PHE A 40 -7.62 -8.98 9.51
N GLN A 41 -6.78 -9.76 8.82
CA GLN A 41 -6.11 -10.90 9.42
C GLN A 41 -4.73 -10.57 10.00
N VAL A 42 -4.62 -9.46 10.75
CA VAL A 42 -3.34 -8.95 11.28
C VAL A 42 -2.54 -10.02 12.02
N ASP A 43 -3.19 -10.81 12.89
CA ASP A 43 -2.50 -11.91 13.60
C ASP A 43 -2.04 -13.03 12.65
N GLY A 44 -2.85 -13.34 11.64
CA GLY A 44 -2.51 -14.32 10.62
C GLY A 44 -1.30 -13.87 9.81
N PHE A 45 -1.27 -12.59 9.46
CA PHE A 45 -0.17 -11.95 8.75
C PHE A 45 1.12 -11.96 9.57
N ASN A 46 1.06 -11.56 10.83
CA ASN A 46 2.20 -11.59 11.76
C ASN A 46 2.75 -13.01 11.96
N ARG A 47 1.88 -14.01 12.14
CA ARG A 47 2.31 -15.42 12.21
C ARG A 47 2.94 -15.90 10.90
N ALA A 48 2.39 -15.52 9.75
CA ALA A 48 2.91 -15.93 8.46
C ALA A 48 4.29 -15.31 8.14
N LEU A 49 4.52 -14.05 8.55
CA LEU A 49 5.84 -13.41 8.46
C LEU A 49 6.90 -14.11 9.31
N GLN A 50 6.54 -14.56 10.51
CA GLN A 50 7.44 -15.30 11.39
C GLN A 50 7.78 -16.70 10.85
N ARG A 51 6.81 -17.38 10.21
CA ARG A 51 7.01 -18.71 9.61
C ARG A 51 7.88 -18.68 8.35
N GLY A 52 7.85 -17.58 7.60
CA GLY A 52 8.56 -17.44 6.32
C GLY A 52 10.02 -16.99 6.43
N SER A 53 10.54 -16.72 7.62
CA SER A 53 11.90 -16.22 7.83
C SER A 53 12.59 -16.94 8.99
N THR A 54 13.68 -17.63 8.70
CA THR A 54 14.81 -17.67 9.62
C THR A 54 15.25 -16.21 9.83
N SER A 55 15.19 -15.70 11.07
CA SER A 55 15.67 -14.39 11.53
C SER A 55 15.16 -13.13 10.82
N SER A 56 14.35 -12.30 11.51
CA SER A 56 14.23 -10.83 11.49
C SER A 56 14.22 -9.98 10.20
N GLY A 57 14.81 -10.40 9.08
CA GLY A 57 15.06 -9.58 7.88
C GLY A 57 13.81 -9.30 7.03
N LYS A 58 12.86 -10.23 6.92
CA LYS A 58 11.60 -9.98 6.19
C LYS A 58 10.71 -9.00 6.95
N LEU A 59 10.55 -9.19 8.26
CA LEU A 59 9.83 -8.24 9.13
C LEU A 59 10.49 -6.85 9.07
N ALA A 60 11.83 -6.78 9.10
CA ALA A 60 12.55 -5.53 8.96
C ALA A 60 12.26 -4.83 7.63
N ARG A 61 12.23 -5.54 6.49
CA ARG A 61 11.88 -4.95 5.18
C ARG A 61 10.44 -4.42 5.12
N PHE A 62 9.47 -5.15 5.69
CA PHE A 62 8.08 -4.69 5.78
C PHE A 62 7.92 -3.44 6.67
N LEU A 63 8.67 -3.36 7.78
CA LEU A 63 8.61 -2.21 8.71
C LEU A 63 9.52 -1.04 8.29
N SER A 64 10.48 -1.28 7.39
CA SER A 64 11.47 -0.27 6.97
C SER A 64 10.85 0.87 6.15
N LEU A 65 9.66 0.65 5.56
CA LEU A 65 8.98 1.70 4.79
C LEU A 65 8.33 2.77 5.69
N GLY A 66 8.22 2.52 7.00
CA GLY A 66 7.58 3.42 7.97
C GLY A 66 8.51 4.09 9.00
N LYS A 67 9.84 3.87 8.94
CA LYS A 67 10.80 4.37 9.93
C LYS A 67 11.90 5.19 9.29
N THR A 68 11.74 6.51 9.28
CA THR A 68 12.90 7.41 9.34
C THR A 68 13.03 7.94 10.77
N SER A 69 14.24 7.79 11.32
CA SER A 69 14.72 8.32 12.60
C SER A 69 14.36 7.55 13.89
N PRO A 70 15.37 7.06 14.65
CA PRO A 70 15.22 6.59 16.02
C PRO A 70 15.40 7.78 16.96
N GLU A 71 14.32 8.43 17.38
CA GLU A 71 14.41 9.34 18.54
C GLU A 71 13.21 9.14 19.47
N HIS A 72 13.53 9.05 20.76
CA HIS A 72 12.64 8.87 21.92
C HIS A 72 12.17 7.43 22.26
N ARG A 73 13.13 6.56 22.57
CA ARG A 73 12.87 5.32 23.34
C ARG A 73 12.94 5.62 24.84
N LYS A 74 11.79 5.71 25.51
CA LYS A 74 11.74 5.66 26.98
C LYS A 74 12.05 4.22 27.43
N ASN A 75 12.86 4.13 28.47
CA ASN A 75 13.38 2.89 29.05
C ASN A 75 12.25 1.99 29.59
N THR A 76 11.95 0.92 28.86
CA THR A 76 11.33 -0.29 29.42
C THR A 76 12.13 -1.49 28.91
N ALA A 77 12.74 -2.23 29.82
CA ALA A 77 13.29 -3.54 29.55
C ALA A 77 12.18 -4.44 28.98
N GLY A 78 12.28 -4.82 27.70
CA GLY A 78 11.28 -5.63 27.02
C GLY A 78 11.61 -5.74 25.54
N GLY A 79 11.54 -6.96 25.00
CA GLY A 79 11.86 -7.24 23.60
C GLY A 79 11.14 -6.32 22.63
N TRP A 80 11.77 -6.06 21.48
CA TRP A 80 11.12 -5.37 20.38
C TRP A 80 9.87 -6.17 19.99
N ASP A 81 8.68 -5.71 20.38
CA ASP A 81 7.45 -6.26 19.83
C ASP A 81 7.48 -6.01 18.33
N SER A 82 7.83 -7.07 17.60
CA SER A 82 8.09 -7.04 16.15
C SER A 82 6.79 -7.31 15.38
N SER A 83 5.65 -6.93 15.98
CA SER A 83 4.33 -7.09 15.40
C SER A 83 4.06 -5.97 14.39
N VAL A 84 3.57 -6.34 13.22
CA VAL A 84 3.09 -5.42 12.18
C VAL A 84 1.71 -4.94 12.60
N SER A 85 1.50 -3.62 12.65
CA SER A 85 0.19 -3.03 12.89
C SER A 85 -0.71 -3.11 11.65
N LEU A 86 -2.02 -2.83 11.80
CA LEU A 86 -2.94 -2.76 10.66
C LEU A 86 -2.49 -1.72 9.63
N ASP A 87 -2.07 -0.54 10.08
CA ASP A 87 -1.58 0.51 9.19
C ASP A 87 -0.33 0.09 8.42
N ASP A 88 0.62 -0.57 9.09
CA ASP A 88 1.86 -1.07 8.46
C ASP A 88 1.56 -2.16 7.42
N MET A 89 0.58 -3.03 7.73
CA MET A 89 0.11 -4.08 6.82
C MET A 89 -0.48 -3.52 5.52
N LEU A 90 -1.00 -2.29 5.54
CA LEU A 90 -1.59 -1.57 4.41
C LEU A 90 -0.66 -0.54 3.76
N LEU A 91 0.64 -0.54 4.08
CA LEU A 91 1.65 0.23 3.34
C LEU A 91 2.15 -0.53 2.12
N HIS A 92 2.58 0.19 1.08
CA HIS A 92 3.18 -0.39 -0.13
C HIS A 92 4.24 -1.44 0.19
N SER A 93 4.32 -2.46 -0.65
CA SER A 93 5.37 -3.46 -0.57
C SER A 93 5.74 -3.93 -1.97
N VAL A 94 7.04 -4.14 -2.17
CA VAL A 94 7.59 -4.78 -3.38
C VAL A 94 7.71 -6.30 -3.20
N ASP A 95 7.59 -6.79 -1.96
CA ASP A 95 7.68 -8.21 -1.64
C ASP A 95 6.28 -8.83 -1.66
N PRO A 96 6.14 -10.12 -2.07
CA PRO A 96 4.87 -10.83 -1.99
C PRO A 96 4.30 -10.84 -0.56
N ILE A 97 2.99 -10.68 -0.43
CA ILE A 97 2.32 -10.87 0.86
C ILE A 97 2.37 -12.34 1.29
N PRO A 98 2.56 -12.62 2.59
CA PRO A 98 2.65 -13.98 3.11
C PRO A 98 1.29 -14.69 3.25
N THR A 99 0.19 -13.92 3.32
CA THR A 99 -1.20 -14.39 3.40
C THR A 99 -2.12 -13.25 2.95
N SER A 100 -3.43 -13.48 2.82
CA SER A 100 -4.40 -12.41 2.48
C SER A 100 -4.41 -11.27 3.51
N LEU A 101 -4.97 -10.13 3.12
CA LEU A 101 -5.13 -8.96 3.97
C LEU A 101 -6.39 -9.05 4.83
N LEU A 102 -7.51 -9.49 4.24
CA LEU A 102 -8.78 -9.71 4.92
C LEU A 102 -8.90 -11.14 5.45
N LYS A 103 -9.70 -11.34 6.50
CA LYS A 103 -10.00 -12.68 7.03
C LYS A 103 -10.84 -13.46 6.03
N MET A 104 -10.33 -14.62 5.61
CA MET A 104 -11.02 -15.51 4.66
C MET A 104 -10.57 -16.96 4.81
N PRO A 105 -11.31 -17.94 4.25
CA PRO A 105 -10.90 -19.34 4.23
C PRO A 105 -9.54 -19.57 3.55
N SER A 106 -8.82 -20.63 3.94
CA SER A 106 -7.43 -20.90 3.51
C SER A 106 -7.27 -21.10 1.99
N ASP A 107 -8.27 -21.67 1.34
CA ASP A 107 -8.28 -21.85 -0.11
C ASP A 107 -8.38 -20.51 -0.86
N GLN A 108 -9.14 -19.54 -0.31
CA GLN A 108 -9.22 -18.18 -0.84
C GLN A 108 -7.96 -17.38 -0.51
N ALA A 109 -7.41 -17.54 0.69
CA ALA A 109 -6.15 -16.89 1.09
C ALA A 109 -5.00 -17.25 0.13
N THR A 110 -4.90 -18.52 -0.27
CA THR A 110 -3.90 -18.97 -1.24
C THR A 110 -4.08 -18.30 -2.62
N LYS A 111 -5.34 -18.08 -3.04
CA LYS A 111 -5.65 -17.36 -4.29
C LYS A 111 -5.34 -15.87 -4.16
N ALA A 112 -5.62 -15.25 -3.02
CA ALA A 112 -5.30 -13.86 -2.74
C ALA A 112 -3.80 -13.59 -2.84
N VAL A 113 -2.95 -14.47 -2.27
CA VAL A 113 -1.49 -14.37 -2.44
C VAL A 113 -1.08 -14.43 -3.91
N LYS A 114 -1.65 -15.36 -4.70
CA LYS A 114 -1.38 -15.43 -6.16
C LYS A 114 -1.88 -14.19 -6.92
N MET A 115 -2.99 -13.61 -6.48
CA MET A 115 -3.56 -12.37 -7.01
C MET A 115 -2.62 -11.20 -6.74
N PHE A 116 -2.09 -11.07 -5.52
CA PHE A 116 -1.11 -10.04 -5.17
C PHE A 116 0.19 -10.17 -5.98
N ASN A 117 0.70 -11.38 -6.19
CA ASN A 117 1.85 -11.60 -7.07
C ASN A 117 1.58 -11.14 -8.51
N SER A 118 0.35 -11.28 -8.98
CA SER A 118 -0.04 -10.76 -10.31
C SER A 118 -0.10 -9.23 -10.30
N LEU A 119 -0.55 -8.62 -9.21
CA LEU A 119 -0.52 -7.16 -9.03
C LEU A 119 0.91 -6.60 -9.02
N LEU A 120 1.85 -7.23 -8.32
CA LEU A 120 3.26 -6.80 -8.32
C LEU A 120 3.88 -6.79 -9.73
N LYS A 121 3.51 -7.77 -10.56
CA LYS A 121 3.92 -7.81 -11.98
C LYS A 121 3.27 -6.68 -12.78
N PHE A 122 1.99 -6.40 -12.53
CA PHE A 122 1.27 -5.32 -13.22
C PHE A 122 1.84 -3.94 -12.90
N THR A 123 2.19 -3.67 -11.63
CA THR A 123 2.75 -2.37 -11.21
C THR A 123 4.22 -2.23 -11.59
N GLY A 124 4.91 -3.33 -11.91
CA GLY A 124 6.35 -3.35 -12.18
C GLY A 124 7.19 -3.39 -10.90
N ASP A 125 6.60 -3.79 -9.77
CA ASP A 125 7.32 -3.99 -8.50
C ASP A 125 8.03 -5.36 -8.46
N ALA A 126 7.60 -6.32 -9.29
CA ALA A 126 8.26 -7.62 -9.43
C ALA A 126 9.50 -7.51 -10.34
N PRO A 127 10.58 -8.28 -10.08
CA PRO A 127 11.81 -8.29 -10.89
C PRO A 127 11.63 -9.08 -12.20
N CYS A 128 10.55 -8.82 -12.93
CA CYS A 128 10.19 -9.50 -14.17
C CYS A 128 9.73 -8.44 -15.17
N GLU A 129 10.36 -8.43 -16.34
CA GLU A 129 9.88 -7.63 -17.47
C GLU A 129 8.54 -8.18 -17.95
N VAL A 130 7.58 -7.28 -18.16
CA VAL A 130 6.22 -7.60 -18.61
C VAL A 130 5.94 -6.72 -19.82
N SER A 131 5.65 -7.34 -20.96
CA SER A 131 5.22 -6.61 -22.16
C SER A 131 3.82 -5.99 -21.97
N ASP A 132 3.47 -4.98 -22.76
CA ASP A 132 2.16 -4.33 -22.70
C ASP A 132 0.99 -5.32 -22.84
N ILE A 133 1.14 -6.32 -23.72
CA ILE A 133 0.14 -7.38 -23.92
C ILE A 133 -0.03 -8.21 -22.63
N GLN A 134 1.08 -8.64 -22.03
CA GLN A 134 1.02 -9.41 -20.78
C GLN A 134 0.48 -8.56 -19.63
N GLN A 135 0.78 -7.26 -19.60
CA GLN A 135 0.23 -6.34 -18.60
C GLN A 135 -1.29 -6.25 -18.72
N MET A 136 -1.82 -6.18 -19.95
CA MET A 136 -3.26 -6.22 -20.21
C MET A 136 -3.89 -7.56 -19.77
N GLU A 137 -3.26 -8.70 -20.10
CA GLU A 137 -3.73 -10.02 -19.66
C GLU A 137 -3.76 -10.15 -18.13
N ILE A 138 -2.76 -9.59 -17.46
CA ILE A 138 -2.71 -9.54 -15.99
C ILE A 138 -3.87 -8.70 -15.44
N ALA A 139 -4.14 -7.52 -15.99
CA ALA A 139 -5.27 -6.69 -15.57
C ALA A 139 -6.61 -7.42 -15.73
N GLN A 140 -6.82 -8.06 -16.88
CA GLN A 140 -8.00 -8.88 -17.13
C GLN A 140 -8.10 -10.01 -16.11
N LYS A 141 -7.02 -10.72 -15.83
CA LYS A 141 -6.99 -11.80 -14.83
C LYS A 141 -7.33 -11.31 -13.42
N LEU A 142 -6.85 -10.11 -13.04
CA LEU A 142 -7.16 -9.49 -11.75
C LEU A 142 -8.66 -9.17 -11.65
N LEU A 143 -9.25 -8.54 -12.67
CA LEU A 143 -10.69 -8.28 -12.75
C LEU A 143 -11.51 -9.57 -12.66
N HIS A 144 -11.17 -10.59 -13.47
CA HIS A 144 -11.85 -11.88 -13.45
C HIS A 144 -11.77 -12.57 -12.09
N ASN A 145 -10.69 -12.38 -11.33
CA ASN A 145 -10.59 -12.94 -9.98
C ASN A 145 -11.45 -12.19 -8.97
N GLY A 146 -11.50 -10.86 -9.04
CA GLY A 146 -12.38 -10.05 -8.18
C GLY A 146 -13.86 -10.36 -8.44
N LEU A 147 -14.26 -10.53 -9.70
CA LEU A 147 -15.66 -10.79 -10.06
C LEU A 147 -16.20 -12.16 -9.62
N LYS A 148 -15.34 -13.11 -9.24
CA LYS A 148 -15.78 -14.47 -8.86
C LYS A 148 -16.54 -14.51 -7.53
N ARG A 149 -16.11 -13.70 -6.55
CA ARG A 149 -16.57 -13.77 -5.15
C ARG A 149 -16.42 -12.40 -4.48
N ALA A 150 -17.38 -12.02 -3.64
CA ALA A 150 -17.34 -10.74 -2.93
C ALA A 150 -16.07 -10.57 -2.09
N GLU A 151 -15.63 -11.64 -1.42
CA GLU A 151 -14.43 -11.63 -0.59
C GLU A 151 -13.15 -11.44 -1.41
N MET A 152 -13.08 -11.99 -2.63
CA MET A 152 -11.93 -11.82 -3.52
C MET A 152 -11.88 -10.40 -4.11
N LYS A 153 -13.04 -9.81 -4.35
CA LYS A 153 -13.17 -8.42 -4.79
C LYS A 153 -12.67 -7.46 -3.71
N ASP A 154 -13.16 -7.59 -2.47
CA ASP A 154 -12.76 -6.70 -1.38
C ASP A 154 -11.27 -6.86 -1.06
N GLU A 155 -10.74 -8.07 -1.16
CA GLU A 155 -9.30 -8.34 -1.06
C GLU A 155 -8.50 -7.63 -2.17
N LEU A 156 -8.97 -7.63 -3.42
CA LEU A 156 -8.33 -6.89 -4.51
C LEU A 156 -8.31 -5.38 -4.24
N TYR A 157 -9.38 -4.83 -3.68
CA TYR A 157 -9.39 -3.43 -3.24
C TYR A 157 -8.33 -3.16 -2.19
N MET A 158 -8.17 -4.04 -1.20
CA MET A 158 -7.15 -3.86 -0.16
C MET A 158 -5.73 -3.97 -0.73
N HIS A 159 -5.50 -4.85 -1.71
CA HIS A 159 -4.22 -4.92 -2.42
C HIS A 159 -3.91 -3.62 -3.18
N LEU A 160 -4.89 -3.04 -3.86
CA LEU A 160 -4.73 -1.78 -4.60
C LEU A 160 -4.50 -0.60 -3.65
N LEU A 161 -5.24 -0.55 -2.54
CA LEU A 161 -5.02 0.43 -1.48
C LEU A 161 -3.59 0.33 -0.94
N LYS A 162 -3.11 -0.89 -0.68
CA LYS A 162 -1.73 -1.14 -0.27
C LYS A 162 -0.71 -0.62 -1.29
N GLN A 163 -0.87 -0.93 -2.59
CA GLN A 163 0.10 -0.51 -3.61
C GLN A 163 0.07 0.99 -3.95
N THR A 164 -1.01 1.70 -3.62
CA THR A 164 -1.11 3.15 -3.81
C THR A 164 -0.61 3.94 -2.60
N ARG A 165 -0.77 3.41 -1.38
CA ARG A 165 -0.42 4.09 -0.12
C ARG A 165 1.06 3.92 0.24
N GLY A 166 1.78 5.03 0.32
CA GLY A 166 3.20 5.04 0.72
C GLY A 166 4.15 4.46 -0.31
N ASN A 167 3.71 4.32 -1.56
CA ASN A 167 4.57 3.89 -2.65
C ASN A 167 5.54 5.03 -3.05
N PRO A 168 6.87 4.85 -2.92
CA PRO A 168 7.84 5.87 -3.31
C PRO A 168 8.05 5.95 -4.83
N ASN A 169 7.71 4.89 -5.57
CA ASN A 169 7.88 4.83 -7.02
C ASN A 169 6.64 5.41 -7.72
N PHE A 170 6.83 6.52 -8.47
CA PHE A 170 5.75 7.21 -9.16
C PHE A 170 5.10 6.34 -10.24
N GLU A 171 5.88 5.65 -11.08
CA GLU A 171 5.35 4.81 -12.17
C GLU A 171 4.54 3.63 -11.63
N SER A 172 5.07 2.94 -10.62
CA SER A 172 4.36 1.84 -9.94
C SER A 172 3.05 2.33 -9.32
N LYS A 173 3.08 3.49 -8.65
CA LYS A 173 1.89 4.13 -8.06
C LYS A 173 0.86 4.52 -9.12
N LEU A 174 1.29 5.11 -10.23
CA LEU A 174 0.41 5.52 -11.33
C LEU A 174 -0.30 4.30 -11.93
N ARG A 175 0.43 3.22 -12.21
CA ARG A 175 -0.15 1.95 -12.67
C ARG A 175 -1.14 1.38 -11.66
N ALA A 176 -0.80 1.38 -10.38
CA ALA A 176 -1.71 0.93 -9.32
C ALA A 176 -3.02 1.73 -9.31
N TRP A 177 -2.96 3.07 -9.44
CA TRP A 177 -4.14 3.94 -9.52
C TRP A 177 -4.96 3.72 -10.79
N GLN A 178 -4.33 3.51 -11.95
CA GLN A 178 -5.01 3.19 -13.21
C GLN A 178 -5.82 1.89 -13.07
N LEU A 179 -5.22 0.85 -12.48
CA LEU A 179 -5.93 -0.40 -12.22
C LEU A 179 -7.02 -0.24 -11.17
N PHE A 180 -6.78 0.58 -10.13
CA PHE A 180 -7.81 0.91 -9.14
C PHE A 180 -9.02 1.54 -9.81
N HIS A 181 -8.81 2.56 -10.65
CA HIS A 181 -9.88 3.21 -11.39
C HIS A 181 -10.67 2.22 -12.25
N LEU A 182 -9.98 1.32 -12.96
CA LEU A 182 -10.61 0.27 -13.76
C LEU A 182 -11.46 -0.69 -12.91
N VAL A 183 -10.92 -1.16 -11.78
CA VAL A 183 -11.62 -2.03 -10.84
C VAL A 183 -12.87 -1.35 -10.29
N ALA A 184 -12.74 -0.10 -9.82
CA ALA A 184 -13.85 0.68 -9.27
C ALA A 184 -14.94 0.98 -10.30
N SER A 185 -14.58 1.13 -11.57
CA SER A 185 -15.53 1.30 -12.66
C SER A 185 -16.24 0.01 -13.06
N THR A 186 -15.65 -1.15 -12.76
CA THR A 186 -16.16 -2.47 -13.20
C THR A 186 -17.00 -3.17 -12.14
N MET A 187 -16.63 -3.04 -10.86
CA MET A 187 -17.29 -3.73 -9.75
C MET A 187 -17.25 -2.87 -8.50
N PRO A 188 -18.37 -2.54 -7.84
CA PRO A 188 -18.35 -1.76 -6.60
C PRO A 188 -17.84 -2.61 -5.42
N PRO A 189 -17.17 -2.02 -4.41
CA PRO A 189 -16.79 -2.75 -3.20
C PRO A 189 -18.04 -3.27 -2.47
N SER A 190 -17.89 -4.31 -1.65
CA SER A 190 -19.01 -4.82 -0.85
C SER A 190 -19.42 -3.84 0.25
N LYS A 191 -20.65 -4.01 0.74
CA LYS A 191 -21.23 -3.20 1.82
C LYS A 191 -20.65 -3.54 3.18
#